data_AF-A0A6I9YHW7-F1
#
_entry.id   AF-A0A6I9YHW7-F1
#
_cell.length_a   1.000
_cell.length_b   1.000
_cell.length_c   1.000
_cell.angle_alpha   90.00
_cell.angle_beta   90.00
_cell.angle_gamma   90.00
#
_symmetry.space_group_name_H-M   'P 1'
#
loop_
_entity.id
_entity.type
_entity.pdbx_description
1 polymer ?
#
loop_
_entity_poly.entity_id
_entity_poly.type
_entity_poly.pdbx_seq_one_letter_code
_entity_poly.pdbx_strand_id
1 'polypeptide(L)'
;MSASLLRKGLELLETAGVSDSASQRPGTAARPSNGLKKKKKKSSRSKRDKATIKGRIVKSALEEYQKHQATDHFKKNMQYMLGTHFVADSTITEKILTQNRGRKAKDQPVEKVKKKPEGTVFTEEDFQRFEREYFGRAGTI
;
A
#
# COMPACT_ATOMS: atom_id res chain seq x y z
N MET A 1 10.94 15.18 -1.95
CA MET A 1 10.63 14.93 -3.38
C MET A 1 10.90 16.21 -4.14
N SER A 2 11.68 16.17 -5.23
CA SER A 2 12.08 17.38 -5.96
C SER A 2 10.98 17.86 -6.92
N ALA A 3 10.83 19.18 -7.05
CA ALA A 3 9.89 19.79 -7.99
C ALA A 3 10.18 19.40 -9.45
N SER A 4 11.44 19.12 -9.79
CA SER A 4 11.86 18.64 -11.10
C SER A 4 11.32 17.26 -11.44
N LEU A 5 11.17 16.38 -10.45
CA LEU A 5 10.63 15.04 -10.64
C LEU A 5 9.12 15.08 -10.91
N LEU A 6 8.39 15.96 -10.20
CA LEU A 6 6.96 16.19 -10.44
C LEU A 6 6.72 16.76 -11.84
N ARG A 7 7.53 17.73 -12.27
CA ARG A 7 7.43 18.34 -13.60
C ARG A 7 7.66 17.32 -14.72
N LYS A 8 8.71 16.49 -14.61
CA LYS A 8 8.98 15.41 -15.58
C LYS A 8 7.90 14.32 -15.58
N GLY A 9 7.35 14.00 -14.41
CA GLY A 9 6.26 13.03 -14.29
C GLY A 9 5.00 13.47 -15.04
N LEU A 10 4.64 14.76 -14.94
CA LEU A 10 3.50 15.32 -15.66
C LEU A 10 3.76 15.40 -17.17
N GLU A 11 4.96 15.82 -17.58
CA GLU A 11 5.34 15.89 -19.00
C GLU A 11 5.24 14.53 -19.71
N LEU A 12 5.69 13.45 -19.04
CA LEU A 12 5.54 12.09 -19.57
C LEU A 12 4.07 11.66 -19.69
N LEU A 13 3.22 12.06 -18.75
CA LEU A 13 1.80 11.72 -18.75
C LEU A 13 1.05 12.47 -19.87
N GLU A 14 1.41 13.73 -20.13
CA GLU A 14 0.88 14.50 -21.26
C GLU A 14 1.29 13.88 -22.61
N THR A 15 2.56 13.45 -22.76
CA THR A 15 2.99 12.79 -24.00
C THR A 15 2.34 11.41 -24.21
N ALA A 16 1.98 10.73 -23.12
CA ALA A 16 1.27 9.44 -23.18
C ALA A 16 -0.24 9.59 -23.39
N GLY A 17 -0.84 10.72 -23.01
CA GLY A 17 -2.27 10.99 -23.13
C GLY A 17 -2.73 11.59 -24.45
N VAL A 18 -1.81 12.00 -25.33
CA VAL A 18 -2.13 12.70 -26.60
C VAL A 18 -2.05 11.78 -27.84
N SER A 19 -1.87 10.47 -27.67
CA SER A 19 -1.96 9.51 -28.78
C SER A 19 -3.41 9.13 -29.09
N ASP A 20 -4.25 10.10 -29.46
CA ASP A 20 -5.44 9.91 -30.30
C ASP A 20 -5.99 11.29 -30.74
N SER A 21 -5.44 11.82 -31.84
CA SER A 21 -6.09 12.63 -32.89
C SER A 21 -5.08 13.58 -33.55
N ALA A 22 -5.03 13.52 -34.88
CA ALA A 22 -4.11 14.30 -35.70
C ALA A 22 -4.69 15.68 -36.05
N SER A 23 -3.90 16.76 -35.95
CA SER A 23 -3.92 17.91 -36.88
C SER A 23 -2.79 18.94 -36.62
N GLN A 24 -1.85 19.06 -37.59
CA GLN A 24 -1.31 20.27 -38.29
C GLN A 24 -1.04 21.58 -37.47
N ARG A 25 0.03 22.39 -37.54
CA ARG A 25 1.21 22.76 -38.40
C ARG A 25 1.94 23.96 -37.68
N PRO A 26 2.97 24.69 -38.20
CA PRO A 26 4.08 24.39 -39.13
C PRO A 26 5.49 24.83 -38.62
N GLY A 27 6.55 24.32 -39.27
CA GLY A 27 7.78 25.07 -39.58
C GLY A 27 8.94 25.06 -38.58
N THR A 28 9.99 24.27 -38.86
CA THR A 28 11.34 24.77 -39.23
C THR A 28 12.33 23.62 -39.47
N ALA A 29 13.19 23.81 -40.47
CA ALA A 29 14.49 23.18 -40.71
C ALA A 29 14.57 21.67 -41.08
N ALA A 30 14.65 21.45 -42.38
CA ALA A 30 15.55 20.57 -43.13
C ALA A 30 16.19 19.32 -42.44
N ARG A 31 15.90 18.18 -43.07
CA ARG A 31 16.56 16.86 -42.98
C ARG A 31 18.10 16.91 -43.11
N PRO A 32 18.80 15.86 -42.64
CA PRO A 32 19.11 14.76 -43.54
C PRO A 32 18.53 13.44 -43.04
N SER A 33 17.80 12.78 -43.94
CA SER A 33 17.40 11.39 -43.77
C SER A 33 18.61 10.49 -43.86
N ASN A 34 19.08 10.00 -42.71
CA ASN A 34 19.89 8.80 -42.66
C ASN A 34 18.99 7.61 -42.98
N GLY A 35 18.84 7.34 -44.27
CA GLY A 35 18.23 6.13 -44.80
C GLY A 35 19.09 4.94 -44.42
N LEU A 36 18.87 4.40 -43.22
CA LEU A 36 19.27 3.02 -42.93
C LEU A 36 18.45 2.13 -43.87
N LYS A 37 19.08 1.78 -45.00
CA LYS A 37 18.65 0.66 -45.84
C LYS A 37 18.68 -0.59 -44.94
N LYS A 38 17.58 -0.86 -44.24
CA LYS A 38 17.34 -2.17 -43.62
C LYS A 38 17.33 -3.16 -44.77
N LYS A 39 18.49 -3.81 -44.99
CA LYS A 39 18.59 -4.98 -45.86
C LYS A 39 17.50 -5.94 -45.37
N LYS A 40 16.45 -6.14 -46.15
CA LYS A 40 15.57 -7.30 -46.00
C LYS A 40 16.49 -8.51 -46.19
N LYS A 41 17.04 -9.04 -45.09
CA LYS A 41 17.45 -10.45 -45.08
C LYS A 41 16.17 -11.19 -45.41
N LYS A 42 16.01 -11.58 -46.68
CA LYS A 42 15.14 -12.69 -47.04
C LYS A 42 15.55 -13.77 -46.06
N SER A 43 14.70 -14.06 -45.08
CA SER A 43 14.81 -15.31 -44.35
C SER A 43 14.88 -16.35 -45.44
N SER A 44 16.03 -17.03 -45.51
CA SER A 44 16.13 -18.22 -46.32
C SER A 44 14.97 -19.08 -45.84
N ARG A 45 13.95 -19.24 -46.68
CA ARG A 45 13.01 -20.33 -46.50
C ARG A 45 13.90 -21.54 -46.58
N SER A 46 14.26 -22.08 -45.41
CA SER A 46 14.90 -23.37 -45.24
C SER A 46 14.20 -24.27 -46.23
N LYS A 47 14.93 -24.67 -47.29
CA LYS A 47 14.48 -25.72 -48.19
C LYS A 47 14.34 -26.91 -47.27
N ARG A 48 13.10 -27.21 -46.85
CA ARG A 48 12.85 -28.38 -46.03
C ARG A 48 13.24 -29.57 -46.89
N ASP A 49 14.32 -30.22 -46.49
CA ASP A 49 14.76 -31.48 -47.07
C ASP A 49 13.57 -32.42 -47.09
N LYS A 50 13.08 -32.71 -48.29
CA LYS A 50 12.20 -33.86 -48.55
C LYS A 50 13.07 -35.11 -48.57
N ALA A 51 13.79 -35.36 -47.48
CA ALA A 51 14.53 -36.59 -47.25
C ALA A 51 13.63 -37.50 -46.41
N THR A 52 13.09 -38.52 -47.08
CA THR A 52 12.59 -39.80 -46.56
C THR A 52 12.15 -39.82 -45.09
N ILE A 53 10.83 -39.87 -44.86
CA ILE A 53 10.17 -40.02 -43.55
C ILE A 53 10.32 -41.48 -43.05
N LYS A 54 11.55 -42.01 -42.99
CA LYS A 54 11.81 -43.32 -42.40
C LYS A 54 12.66 -43.11 -41.16
N GLY A 55 12.06 -43.25 -39.98
CA GLY A 55 12.74 -43.13 -38.69
C GLY A 55 12.64 -41.77 -38.00
N ARG A 56 11.85 -40.80 -38.49
CA ARG A 56 11.55 -39.58 -37.70
C ARG A 56 10.47 -39.87 -36.67
N ILE A 57 10.84 -39.80 -35.40
CA ILE A 57 9.88 -39.72 -34.29
C ILE A 57 9.33 -38.30 -34.27
N VAL A 58 8.05 -38.16 -34.61
CA VAL A 58 7.36 -36.87 -34.50
C VAL A 58 7.18 -36.59 -33.01
N LYS A 59 7.94 -35.63 -32.48
CA LYS A 59 7.70 -35.13 -31.12
C LYS A 59 6.35 -34.44 -31.11
N SER A 60 5.58 -34.69 -30.06
CA SER A 60 4.32 -33.98 -29.87
C SER A 60 4.62 -32.49 -29.69
N ALA A 61 3.89 -31.64 -30.40
CA ALA A 61 3.99 -30.19 -30.24
C ALA A 61 3.70 -29.76 -28.79
N LEU A 62 2.86 -30.52 -28.08
CA LEU A 62 2.57 -30.31 -26.66
C LEU A 62 3.79 -30.60 -25.77
N GLU A 63 4.57 -31.62 -26.12
CA GLU A 63 5.75 -32.01 -25.35
C GLU A 63 6.89 -30.99 -25.53
N GLU A 64 7.10 -30.48 -26.73
CA GLU A 64 8.05 -29.37 -26.95
C GLU A 64 7.60 -28.08 -26.27
N TYR A 65 6.29 -27.78 -26.30
CA TYR A 65 5.73 -26.63 -25.61
C TYR A 65 5.97 -26.70 -24.09
N GLN A 66 5.74 -27.86 -23.48
CA GLN A 66 5.99 -28.08 -22.04
C GLN A 66 7.47 -27.93 -21.66
N LYS A 67 8.40 -28.33 -22.53
CA LYS A 67 9.85 -28.16 -22.28
C LYS A 67 10.31 -26.70 -22.29
N HIS A 68 9.61 -25.85 -23.04
CA HIS A 68 9.91 -24.42 -23.17
C HIS A 68 9.00 -23.54 -22.31
N GLN A 69 8.05 -24.14 -21.58
CA GLN A 69 7.22 -23.41 -20.64
C GLN A 69 8.07 -22.86 -19.50
N ALA A 70 7.92 -21.57 -19.23
CA ALA A 70 8.49 -20.96 -18.06
C ALA A 70 7.84 -21.55 -16.81
N THR A 71 8.59 -21.61 -15.71
CA THR A 71 8.09 -22.11 -14.44
C THR A 71 6.92 -21.25 -13.97
N ASP A 72 5.74 -21.87 -13.79
CA ASP A 72 4.58 -21.16 -13.26
C ASP A 72 4.73 -20.92 -11.75
N HIS A 73 4.76 -19.65 -11.36
CA HIS A 73 4.85 -19.22 -9.97
C HIS A 73 3.50 -18.74 -9.41
N PHE A 74 2.40 -18.86 -10.16
CA PHE A 74 1.09 -18.34 -9.78
C PHE A 74 0.64 -18.82 -8.39
N LYS A 75 0.72 -20.13 -8.12
CA LYS A 75 0.33 -20.71 -6.82
C LYS A 75 1.20 -20.20 -5.67
N LYS A 76 2.51 -20.08 -5.90
CA LYS A 76 3.47 -19.58 -4.90
C LYS A 76 3.21 -18.11 -4.58
N ASN A 77 2.91 -17.31 -5.61
CA ASN A 77 2.56 -15.89 -5.46
C ASN A 77 1.23 -15.71 -4.74
N MET A 78 0.22 -16.52 -5.09
CA MET A 78 -1.07 -16.53 -4.39
C MET A 78 -0.88 -16.87 -2.90
N GLN A 79 -0.10 -17.89 -2.59
CA GLN A 79 0.20 -18.26 -1.20
C GLN A 79 0.94 -17.15 -0.46
N TYR A 80 1.85 -16.43 -1.13
CA TYR A 80 2.53 -15.27 -0.54
C TYR A 80 1.57 -14.09 -0.27
N MET A 81 0.70 -13.77 -1.24
CA MET A 81 -0.27 -12.67 -1.10
C MET A 81 -1.35 -12.98 -0.06
N LEU A 82 -1.79 -14.24 0.03
CA LEU A 82 -2.82 -14.67 0.97
C LEU A 82 -2.26 -15.05 2.34
N GLY A 83 -1.00 -15.46 2.42
CA GLY A 83 -0.37 -15.92 3.66
C GLY A 83 0.12 -14.79 4.58
N THR A 84 0.07 -13.54 4.13
CA THR A 84 0.58 -12.40 4.90
C THR A 84 -0.54 -11.60 5.54
N HIS A 85 -1.01 -12.09 6.69
CA HIS A 85 -1.68 -11.27 7.69
C HIS A 85 -0.69 -11.06 8.85
N PHE A 86 0.40 -10.33 8.61
CA PHE A 86 1.30 -9.98 9.69
C PHE A 86 0.62 -8.94 10.57
N VAL A 87 -0.04 -9.40 11.63
CA VAL A 87 -0.54 -8.54 12.69
C VAL A 87 0.64 -8.27 13.60
N ALA A 88 1.12 -7.04 13.61
CA ALA A 88 2.17 -6.62 14.54
C ALA A 88 1.67 -6.76 15.98
N ASP A 89 2.59 -7.05 16.90
CA ASP A 89 2.28 -7.16 18.32
C ASP A 89 1.52 -5.92 18.80
N SER A 90 0.50 -6.14 19.63
CA SER A 90 -0.35 -5.07 20.17
C SER A 90 0.50 -3.96 20.81
N THR A 91 1.55 -4.31 21.54
CA THR A 91 2.48 -3.35 22.15
C THR A 91 3.19 -2.45 21.14
N ILE A 92 3.55 -2.98 19.97
CA ILE A 92 4.21 -2.22 18.90
C ILE A 92 3.19 -1.31 18.23
N THR A 93 1.98 -1.82 17.96
CA THR A 93 0.90 -1.01 17.38
C THR A 93 0.52 0.15 18.30
N GLU A 94 0.42 -0.08 19.61
CA GLU A 94 0.15 0.95 20.60
C GLU A 94 1.26 2.01 20.65
N LYS A 95 2.54 1.60 20.60
CA LYS A 95 3.68 2.54 20.51
C LYS A 95 3.64 3.41 19.26
N ILE A 96 3.31 2.82 18.11
CA ILE A 96 3.18 3.56 16.85
C ILE A 96 2.01 4.54 16.95
N LEU A 97 0.88 4.12 17.51
CA LEU A 97 -0.28 4.99 17.72
C LEU A 97 0.04 6.14 18.68
N THR A 98 0.75 5.90 19.78
CA THR A 98 1.14 6.96 20.73
C THR A 98 2.14 7.92 20.13
N GLN A 99 3.11 7.45 19.34
CA GLN A 99 4.07 8.30 18.63
C GLN A 99 3.41 9.16 17.55
N ASN A 100 2.44 8.60 16.82
CA ASN A 100 1.73 9.31 15.75
C ASN A 100 0.60 10.21 16.25
N ARG A 101 0.20 10.09 17.54
CA ARG A 101 -0.76 11.02 18.13
C ARG A 101 -0.15 12.42 18.17
N GLY A 102 -0.92 13.38 17.68
CA GLY A 102 -0.52 14.78 17.64
C GLY A 102 -0.22 15.33 19.03
N ARG A 103 0.61 16.37 19.09
CA ARG A 103 0.97 17.05 20.35
C ARG A 103 -0.17 17.88 20.95
N LYS A 104 -1.28 18.03 20.25
CA LYS A 104 -2.40 18.86 20.71
C LYS A 104 -3.24 18.07 21.71
N ALA A 105 -3.78 18.75 22.73
CA ALA A 105 -4.63 18.15 23.74
C ALA A 105 -5.85 17.42 23.15
N LYS A 106 -6.39 17.90 22.03
CA LYS A 106 -7.50 17.26 21.30
C LYS A 106 -7.16 15.91 20.66
N ASP A 107 -5.87 15.67 20.37
CA ASP A 107 -5.39 14.46 19.69
C ASP A 107 -4.97 13.39 20.72
N GLN A 108 -4.81 13.79 21.99
CA GLN A 108 -4.54 12.88 23.11
C GLN A 108 -5.86 12.28 23.62
N PRO A 109 -5.91 10.99 23.94
CA PRO A 109 -7.08 10.40 24.58
C PRO A 109 -7.29 11.09 25.92
N VAL A 110 -8.55 11.40 26.25
CA VAL A 110 -8.90 11.92 27.57
C VAL A 110 -8.61 10.83 28.59
N GLU A 111 -7.54 10.99 29.36
CA GLU A 111 -7.27 10.11 30.49
C GLU A 111 -8.46 10.21 31.44
N LYS A 112 -9.07 9.06 31.75
CA LYS A 112 -10.18 8.99 32.70
C LYS A 112 -9.60 9.30 34.08
N VAL A 113 -9.55 10.58 34.42
CA VAL A 113 -9.17 11.02 35.76
C VAL A 113 -10.14 10.38 36.73
N LYS A 114 -9.62 9.51 37.59
CA LYS A 114 -10.39 8.96 38.72
C LYS A 114 -10.86 10.18 39.51
N LYS A 115 -12.17 10.43 39.53
CA LYS A 115 -12.76 11.52 40.32
C LYS A 115 -12.30 11.30 41.76
N LYS A 116 -11.58 12.29 42.30
CA LYS A 116 -11.29 12.31 43.73
C LYS A 116 -12.66 12.39 44.43
N PRO A 117 -12.87 11.66 45.54
CA PRO A 117 -14.06 11.89 46.35
C PRO A 117 -14.07 13.39 46.70
N GLU A 118 -15.19 14.05 46.42
CA GLU A 118 -15.40 15.44 46.82
C GLU A 118 -15.38 15.46 48.35
N GLY A 119 -14.24 15.82 48.92
CA GLY A 119 -14.08 15.94 50.36
C GLY A 119 -14.83 17.18 50.82
N THR A 120 -16.04 16.99 51.32
CA THR A 120 -16.72 18.03 52.08
C THR A 120 -15.86 18.34 53.31
N VAL A 121 -15.67 19.62 53.63
CA VAL A 121 -14.87 20.04 54.79
C VAL A 121 -15.46 19.49 56.10
N PHE A 122 -16.77 19.21 56.08
CA PHE A 122 -17.50 18.61 57.18
C PHE A 122 -17.67 17.11 56.92
N THR A 123 -17.27 16.32 57.91
CA THR A 123 -17.55 14.88 57.97
C THR A 123 -18.83 14.63 58.77
N GLU A 124 -19.44 13.47 58.59
CA GLU A 124 -20.61 13.04 59.38
C GLU A 124 -20.34 13.11 60.91
N GLU A 125 -19.09 12.89 61.31
CA GLU A 125 -18.65 13.00 62.70
C GLU A 125 -18.70 14.44 63.24
N ASP A 126 -18.56 15.44 62.36
CA ASP A 126 -18.67 16.86 62.74
C ASP A 126 -20.13 17.25 62.99
N PHE A 127 -21.07 16.68 62.23
CA PHE A 127 -22.49 16.85 62.47
C PHE A 127 -22.92 16.20 63.80
N GLN A 128 -22.43 15.00 64.11
CA GLN A 128 -22.72 14.37 65.41
C GLN A 128 -22.16 15.16 66.58
N ARG A 129 -20.98 15.78 66.42
CA ARG A 129 -20.41 16.68 67.43
C ARG A 129 -21.27 17.93 67.61
N PHE A 130 -21.67 18.56 66.51
CA PHE A 130 -22.57 19.72 66.51
C PHE A 130 -23.91 19.40 67.18
N GLU A 131 -24.52 18.26 66.85
CA GLU A 131 -25.78 17.82 67.45
C GLU A 131 -25.66 17.65 68.96
N ARG A 132 -24.58 17.03 69.45
CA ARG A 132 -24.35 16.85 70.88
C ARG A 132 -24.11 18.16 71.62
N GLU A 133 -23.46 19.12 70.96
CA GLU A 133 -23.12 20.43 71.53
C GLU A 133 -24.35 21.33 71.66
N TYR A 134 -25.26 21.29 70.68
CA TYR A 134 -26.43 22.16 70.65
C TYR A 134 -27.72 21.51 71.20
N PHE A 135 -27.89 20.20 71.02
CA PHE A 135 -29.11 19.48 71.44
C PHE A 135 -28.88 18.54 72.64
N GLY A 136 -27.82 18.78 73.42
CA GLY A 136 -27.36 17.99 74.57
C GLY A 136 -28.37 16.99 75.16
N ARG A 137 -28.08 15.69 74.98
CA ARG A 137 -28.84 14.54 75.53
C ARG A 137 -30.36 14.59 75.34
N ALA A 138 -30.86 14.96 74.17
CA ALA A 138 -32.24 14.63 73.78
C ALA A 138 -32.25 13.34 72.93
N GLY A 139 -32.10 12.19 73.60
CA GLY A 139 -32.07 10.89 72.92
C GLY A 139 -32.25 9.68 73.84
N THR A 140 -32.98 9.85 74.95
CA THR A 140 -33.50 8.74 75.74
C THR A 140 -35.01 8.89 75.77
N ILE A 141 -35.69 8.03 75.01
CA ILE A 141 -37.09 7.64 75.25
C ILE A 141 -37.06 6.65 76.41
#